data_AF-U9TXE6-F1
#
_entry.id   AF-U9TXE6-F1
#
_cell.length_a   1.000
_cell.length_b   1.000
_cell.length_c   1.000
_cell.angle_alpha   90.00
_cell.angle_beta   90.00
_cell.angle_gamma   90.00
#
_symmetry.space_group_name_H-M   'P 1'
#
loop_
_entity.id
_entity.type
_entity.pdbx_description
1 polymer ?
#
loop_
_entity_poly.entity_id
_entity_poly.type
_entity_poly.pdbx_seq_one_letter_code
_entity_poly.pdbx_strand_id
1 'polypeptide(L)'
;MADINDNISIYENSGDSQEVIRSISSISSEPSITPRNNSLLGVFYGIGMNVNNMIGAGIVSTPGTVWNAVKSPGIVLSLWLIGGIVSMAGSLTYVELGAIHKISGGETKYLQTAYPNPKLLMSYLFSFMFVLVIKPGLLCAILQIGAQYFWYTITGETYIQTYVRESNKTLSDDDIPELHSIGWNLPFSPFWLVTFLAILLLFVITVYHMLSNKWAAIINQGLAIIKLTTYSIIAIAGFYGLCKNKEISSDNWKTQLNGNTDIAEYSSTILLIMFTYNGWNNLNYSLDEFRNPEKKLILSNSISVAIVTVMYFLVNVAFISVVPKEKLASKDKIDNHETIAAEFFNQLFGNQFTRIFTFLVLLSIMGTAAVEVWSGSRVIVAAANSDFFPKYSQKLKNWNERFNTPINALLAQFVWCSFLMIFVGGSFSISNFKLFSNLASYSYWIFYLATGIGLLLIRRRSENNEKKFFKVPLPVVGIFILGGVLILTFSFIVDDALQLSPIFLSYGFLFIALISWYFFYYWWDTKKKQRESAIMGIAANQ
;
A
#
# COMPACT_ATOMS: atom_id res chain seq x y z
N MET A 1 8.90 21.52 -23.94
CA MET A 1 9.89 22.55 -24.33
C MET A 1 10.97 21.93 -25.20
N ALA A 2 11.54 20.77 -24.84
CA ALA A 2 12.42 19.99 -25.73
C ALA A 2 11.73 19.63 -27.06
N ASP A 3 10.54 19.01 -27.01
CA ASP A 3 9.83 18.58 -28.23
C ASP A 3 9.33 19.71 -29.15
N ILE A 4 9.36 20.98 -28.73
CA ILE A 4 8.92 22.10 -29.59
C ILE A 4 10.13 22.75 -30.28
N ASN A 5 11.27 22.86 -29.59
CA ASN A 5 12.49 23.36 -30.21
C ASN A 5 13.00 22.38 -31.28
N ASP A 6 12.84 21.07 -31.07
CA ASP A 6 13.18 20.07 -32.09
C ASP A 6 12.21 20.09 -33.29
N ASN A 7 10.92 20.40 -33.07
CA ASN A 7 9.95 20.49 -34.16
C ASN A 7 10.06 21.79 -34.97
N ILE A 8 10.48 22.90 -34.34
CA ILE A 8 10.81 24.15 -35.04
C ILE A 8 12.08 23.97 -35.88
N SER A 9 13.09 23.27 -35.36
CA SER A 9 14.32 22.99 -36.13
C SER A 9 14.09 22.01 -37.29
N ILE A 10 13.15 21.06 -37.16
CA ILE A 10 12.70 20.20 -38.26
C ILE A 10 11.95 21.02 -39.33
N TYR A 11 11.10 21.97 -38.93
CA TYR A 11 10.38 22.85 -39.86
C TYR A 11 11.34 23.76 -40.65
N GLU A 12 12.34 24.33 -39.97
CA GLU A 12 13.38 25.17 -40.60
C GLU A 12 14.27 24.39 -41.57
N ASN A 13 14.47 23.08 -41.35
CA ASN A 13 15.32 22.25 -42.21
C ASN A 13 14.60 21.54 -43.37
N SER A 14 13.30 21.23 -43.26
CA SER A 14 12.59 20.38 -44.24
C SER A 14 11.70 21.16 -45.22
N GLY A 15 11.17 22.32 -44.83
CA GLY A 15 10.25 23.11 -45.65
C GLY A 15 8.93 22.41 -46.03
N ASP A 16 8.68 21.18 -45.55
CA ASP A 16 7.53 20.37 -45.95
C ASP A 16 6.46 20.34 -44.85
N SER A 17 5.36 21.03 -45.13
CA SER A 17 4.18 21.12 -44.26
C SER A 17 3.51 19.76 -44.04
N GLN A 18 3.69 18.78 -44.93
CA GLN A 18 3.14 17.43 -44.76
C GLN A 18 3.88 16.61 -43.70
N GLU A 19 5.16 16.85 -43.47
CA GLU A 19 5.95 16.11 -42.48
C GLU A 19 5.54 16.52 -41.05
N VAL A 20 5.17 17.78 -40.87
CA VAL A 20 4.67 18.35 -39.61
C VAL A 20 3.21 17.94 -39.37
N ILE A 21 2.38 17.86 -40.42
CA ILE A 21 1.03 17.29 -40.29
C ILE A 21 1.10 15.80 -39.96
N ARG A 22 2.06 15.05 -40.50
CA ARG A 22 2.29 13.65 -40.11
C ARG A 22 2.74 13.53 -38.65
N SER A 23 3.65 14.38 -38.18
CA SER A 23 4.06 14.38 -36.77
C SER A 23 2.91 14.77 -35.83
N ILE A 24 2.07 15.73 -36.20
CA ILE A 24 0.87 16.12 -35.42
C ILE A 24 -0.21 15.02 -35.47
N SER A 25 -0.41 14.38 -36.62
CA SER A 25 -1.35 13.25 -36.74
C SER A 25 -0.93 12.07 -35.87
N SER A 26 0.39 11.84 -35.71
CA SER A 26 0.96 10.83 -34.81
C SER A 26 0.77 11.15 -33.31
N ILE A 27 0.50 12.41 -32.97
CA ILE A 27 0.16 12.86 -31.60
C ILE A 27 -1.35 12.71 -31.34
N SER A 28 -2.18 12.78 -32.39
CA SER A 28 -3.64 12.58 -32.31
C SER A 28 -4.07 11.11 -32.33
N SER A 29 -3.24 10.23 -32.89
CA SER A 29 -3.30 8.81 -32.55
C SER A 29 -2.83 8.66 -31.11
N GLU A 30 -3.69 8.13 -30.23
CA GLU A 30 -3.22 7.55 -28.96
C GLU A 30 -1.91 6.80 -29.24
N PRO A 31 -0.84 7.00 -28.44
CA PRO A 31 0.42 6.34 -28.69
C PRO A 31 0.11 4.86 -28.82
N SER A 32 0.27 4.33 -30.04
CA SER A 32 0.18 2.90 -30.26
C SER A 32 1.41 2.34 -29.56
N ILE A 33 1.25 2.02 -28.28
CA ILE A 33 2.20 1.25 -27.51
C ILE A 33 2.27 -0.06 -28.29
N THR A 34 3.27 -0.18 -29.15
CA THR A 34 3.67 -1.47 -29.70
C THR A 34 3.80 -2.38 -28.50
N PRO A 35 3.01 -3.48 -28.42
CA PRO A 35 2.98 -4.30 -27.23
C PRO A 35 4.41 -4.82 -27.04
N ARG A 36 5.12 -4.25 -26.05
CA ARG A 36 6.45 -4.73 -25.68
C ARG A 36 6.26 -6.20 -25.36
N ASN A 37 6.97 -7.04 -26.10
CA ASN A 37 6.76 -8.47 -26.24
C ASN A 37 7.14 -9.26 -24.97
N ASN A 38 6.64 -8.86 -23.81
CA ASN A 38 6.79 -9.53 -22.53
C ASN A 38 5.44 -10.13 -22.16
N SER A 39 5.18 -11.33 -22.68
CA SER A 39 4.01 -12.18 -22.44
C SER A 39 3.91 -12.73 -21.00
N LEU A 40 4.47 -12.03 -20.02
CA LEU A 40 5.03 -12.66 -18.82
C LEU A 40 4.01 -12.96 -17.71
N LEU A 41 2.76 -12.51 -17.80
CA LEU A 41 1.82 -12.61 -16.67
C LEU A 41 0.60 -13.49 -17.00
N GLY A 42 0.65 -14.73 -16.52
CA GLY A 42 -0.49 -15.64 -16.40
C GLY A 42 -1.29 -15.40 -15.11
N VAL A 43 -2.40 -16.13 -14.93
CA VAL A 43 -3.23 -16.04 -13.71
C VAL A 43 -2.41 -16.33 -12.46
N PHE A 44 -1.57 -17.37 -12.48
CA PHE A 44 -0.71 -17.73 -11.33
C PHE A 44 0.25 -16.62 -10.94
N TYR A 45 0.82 -15.91 -11.90
CA TYR A 45 1.66 -14.76 -11.61
C TYR A 45 0.85 -13.65 -10.94
N GLY A 46 -0.33 -13.32 -11.48
CA GLY A 46 -1.22 -12.31 -10.89
C GLY A 46 -1.62 -12.65 -9.46
N ILE A 47 -1.98 -13.92 -9.21
CA ILE A 47 -2.26 -14.42 -7.85
C ILE A 47 -1.04 -14.24 -6.96
N GLY A 48 0.13 -14.72 -7.39
CA GLY A 48 1.38 -14.63 -6.62
C GLY A 48 1.75 -13.20 -6.29
N MET A 49 1.58 -12.27 -7.24
CA MET A 49 1.90 -10.86 -7.05
C MET A 49 0.94 -10.16 -6.06
N ASN A 50 -0.36 -10.44 -6.14
CA ASN A 50 -1.34 -9.92 -5.18
C ASN A 50 -1.16 -10.51 -3.78
N VAL A 51 -0.95 -11.82 -3.68
CA VAL A 51 -0.64 -12.50 -2.42
C VAL A 51 0.66 -11.93 -1.83
N ASN A 52 1.67 -11.68 -2.67
CA ASN A 52 2.92 -11.06 -2.24
C ASN A 52 2.73 -9.65 -1.74
N ASN A 53 1.76 -8.90 -2.29
CA ASN A 53 1.48 -7.57 -1.81
C ASN A 53 0.71 -7.57 -0.48
N MET A 54 -0.36 -8.38 -0.38
CA MET A 54 -1.21 -8.41 0.82
C MET A 54 -0.49 -9.02 2.02
N ILE A 55 0.05 -10.25 1.89
CA ILE A 55 0.63 -10.97 3.03
C ILE A 55 2.00 -10.40 3.36
N GLY A 56 2.14 -9.72 4.50
CA GLY A 56 3.39 -9.08 4.90
C GLY A 56 3.36 -8.52 6.32
N ALA A 57 3.83 -7.27 6.48
CA ALA A 57 3.95 -6.62 7.78
C ALA A 57 2.64 -6.65 8.60
N GLY A 58 1.50 -6.37 7.97
CA GLY A 58 0.22 -6.25 8.68
C GLY A 58 -0.16 -7.48 9.50
N ILE A 59 -0.07 -8.69 8.92
CA ILE A 59 -0.52 -9.91 9.62
C ILE A 59 0.42 -10.32 10.75
N VAL A 60 1.66 -9.82 10.77
CA VAL A 60 2.63 -10.12 11.83
C VAL A 60 2.78 -9.01 12.86
N SER A 61 2.11 -7.86 12.69
CA SER A 61 2.13 -6.74 13.65
C SER A 61 0.76 -6.35 14.19
N THR A 62 -0.30 -6.63 13.42
CA THR A 62 -1.68 -6.21 13.76
C THR A 62 -2.39 -7.13 14.75
N PRO A 63 -2.25 -8.48 14.71
CA PRO A 63 -3.05 -9.36 15.56
C PRO A 63 -2.94 -9.10 17.07
N GLY A 64 -1.74 -8.80 17.58
CA GLY A 64 -1.55 -8.43 18.99
C GLY A 64 -2.30 -7.15 19.35
N THR A 65 -2.24 -6.14 18.49
CA THR A 65 -2.97 -4.88 18.68
C THR A 65 -4.49 -5.09 18.65
N VAL A 66 -5.00 -5.92 17.72
CA VAL A 66 -6.44 -6.22 17.60
C VAL A 66 -6.92 -7.02 18.80
N TRP A 67 -6.13 -8.00 19.26
CA TRP A 67 -6.44 -8.72 20.48
C TRP A 67 -6.49 -7.81 21.70
N ASN A 68 -5.49 -6.94 21.88
CA ASN A 68 -5.42 -6.06 23.05
C ASN A 68 -6.62 -5.12 23.16
N ALA A 69 -7.17 -4.68 22.02
CA ALA A 69 -8.41 -3.93 21.97
C ALA A 69 -9.64 -4.82 22.29
N VAL A 70 -9.83 -5.87 21.50
CA VAL A 70 -11.11 -6.60 21.50
C VAL A 70 -11.23 -7.60 22.64
N LYS A 71 -10.11 -8.20 23.07
CA LYS A 71 -9.98 -9.18 24.17
C LYS A 71 -10.89 -10.42 24.03
N SER A 72 -11.28 -10.77 22.82
CA SER A 72 -12.16 -11.90 22.52
C SER A 72 -11.76 -12.57 21.20
N PRO A 73 -11.46 -13.89 21.20
CA PRO A 73 -11.00 -14.59 20.01
C PRO A 73 -12.04 -14.63 18.89
N GLY A 74 -13.31 -14.86 19.22
CA GLY A 74 -14.38 -14.94 18.22
C GLY A 74 -14.65 -13.60 17.56
N ILE A 75 -14.56 -12.50 18.31
CA ILE A 75 -14.70 -11.15 17.74
C ILE A 75 -13.47 -10.79 16.90
N VAL A 76 -12.25 -11.08 17.37
CA VAL A 76 -11.02 -10.90 16.57
C VAL A 76 -11.16 -11.58 15.21
N LEU A 77 -11.52 -12.88 15.20
CA LEU A 77 -11.70 -13.64 13.97
C LEU A 77 -12.81 -13.08 13.08
N SER A 78 -13.92 -12.63 13.68
CA SER A 78 -15.03 -12.01 12.95
C SER A 78 -14.60 -10.73 12.25
N LEU A 79 -13.81 -9.87 12.91
CA LEU A 79 -13.28 -8.65 12.30
C LEU A 79 -12.36 -8.94 11.11
N TRP A 80 -11.49 -9.97 11.23
CA TRP A 80 -10.65 -10.41 10.11
C TRP A 80 -11.47 -10.95 8.93
N LEU A 81 -12.54 -11.69 9.20
CA LEU A 81 -13.49 -12.17 8.18
C LEU A 81 -14.23 -11.02 7.51
N ILE A 82 -14.75 -10.06 8.28
CA ILE A 82 -15.42 -8.85 7.77
C ILE A 82 -14.45 -8.08 6.86
N GLY A 83 -13.19 -7.93 7.27
CA GLY A 83 -12.17 -7.29 6.45
C GLY A 83 -11.90 -8.02 5.12
N GLY A 84 -11.91 -9.35 5.14
CA GLY A 84 -11.84 -10.18 3.92
C GLY A 84 -13.03 -9.96 3.00
N ILE A 85 -14.25 -9.90 3.54
CA ILE A 85 -15.49 -9.66 2.77
C ILE A 85 -15.47 -8.28 2.13
N VAL A 86 -15.11 -7.24 2.89
CA VAL A 86 -15.00 -5.86 2.37
C VAL A 86 -13.93 -5.76 1.29
N SER A 87 -12.78 -6.43 1.49
CA SER A 87 -11.69 -6.46 0.50
C SER A 87 -12.07 -7.23 -0.77
N MET A 88 -12.81 -8.33 -0.65
CA MET A 88 -13.34 -9.06 -1.81
C MET A 88 -14.34 -8.19 -2.59
N ALA A 89 -15.20 -7.47 -1.89
CA ALA A 89 -16.15 -6.55 -2.50
C ALA A 89 -15.43 -5.42 -3.27
N GLY A 90 -14.39 -4.82 -2.68
CA GLY A 90 -13.53 -3.85 -3.36
C GLY A 90 -12.80 -4.44 -4.57
N SER A 91 -12.21 -5.61 -4.40
CA SER A 91 -11.51 -6.36 -5.45
C SER A 91 -12.39 -6.62 -6.67
N LEU A 92 -13.62 -7.13 -6.48
CA LEU A 92 -14.57 -7.37 -7.56
C LEU A 92 -15.06 -6.07 -8.23
N THR A 93 -15.22 -5.00 -7.45
CA THR A 93 -15.55 -3.65 -7.97
C THR A 93 -14.45 -3.15 -8.91
N TYR A 94 -13.19 -3.32 -8.52
CA TYR A 94 -12.03 -2.94 -9.33
C TYR A 94 -11.84 -3.81 -10.56
N VAL A 95 -12.16 -5.10 -10.47
CA VAL A 95 -12.12 -6.01 -11.62
C VAL A 95 -13.05 -5.53 -12.74
N GLU A 96 -14.26 -5.05 -12.43
CA GLU A 96 -15.13 -4.44 -13.44
C GLU A 96 -14.53 -3.15 -14.02
N LEU A 97 -13.98 -2.27 -13.17
CA LEU A 97 -13.34 -1.04 -13.62
C LEU A 97 -12.13 -1.32 -14.53
N GLY A 98 -11.29 -2.29 -14.18
CA GLY A 98 -10.15 -2.72 -14.99
C GLY A 98 -10.55 -3.42 -16.28
N ALA A 99 -11.69 -4.11 -16.31
CA ALA A 99 -12.25 -4.66 -17.55
C ALA A 99 -12.78 -3.57 -18.49
N ILE A 100 -13.28 -2.45 -17.94
CA ILE A 100 -13.71 -1.26 -18.72
C ILE A 100 -12.47 -0.48 -19.21
N HIS A 101 -11.55 -0.17 -18.30
CA HIS A 101 -10.38 0.65 -18.55
C HIS A 101 -9.15 -0.25 -18.66
N LYS A 102 -8.95 -0.84 -19.85
CA LYS A 102 -7.89 -1.83 -20.17
C LYS A 102 -6.50 -1.20 -20.30
N ILE A 103 -6.24 -0.12 -19.56
CA ILE A 103 -5.00 0.63 -19.59
C ILE A 103 -4.42 0.77 -18.18
N SER A 104 -3.10 0.87 -18.06
CA SER A 104 -2.44 1.06 -16.78
C SER A 104 -2.78 2.42 -16.17
N GLY A 105 -2.87 2.46 -14.84
CA GLY A 105 -3.09 3.69 -14.07
C GLY A 105 -4.10 3.56 -12.94
N GLY A 106 -4.81 2.44 -12.84
CA GLY A 106 -5.74 2.16 -11.75
C GLY A 106 -6.70 3.32 -11.47
N GLU A 107 -6.80 3.74 -10.22
CA GLU A 107 -7.69 4.80 -9.75
C GLU A 107 -7.44 6.14 -10.44
N THR A 108 -6.20 6.47 -10.84
CA THR A 108 -5.95 7.70 -11.61
C THR A 108 -6.86 7.75 -12.83
N LYS A 109 -6.97 6.63 -13.57
CA LYS A 109 -7.83 6.55 -14.75
C LYS A 109 -9.30 6.34 -14.42
N TYR A 110 -9.59 5.51 -13.42
CA TYR A 110 -10.97 5.21 -13.03
C TYR A 110 -11.67 6.48 -12.53
N LEU A 111 -11.01 7.26 -11.68
CA LEU A 111 -11.53 8.51 -11.14
C LEU A 111 -11.62 9.61 -12.19
N GLN A 112 -10.69 9.68 -13.15
CA GLN A 112 -10.78 10.61 -14.28
C GLN A 112 -12.04 10.37 -15.11
N THR A 113 -12.38 9.10 -15.34
CA THR A 113 -13.57 8.70 -16.11
C THR A 113 -14.85 8.86 -15.29
N ALA A 114 -14.79 8.52 -14.00
CA ALA A 114 -15.93 8.63 -13.08
C ALA A 114 -16.34 10.09 -12.81
N TYR A 115 -15.36 10.99 -12.68
CA TYR A 115 -15.56 12.38 -12.29
C TYR A 115 -14.92 13.33 -13.31
N PRO A 116 -15.56 13.55 -14.48
CA PRO A 116 -14.97 14.36 -15.56
C PRO A 116 -14.96 15.86 -15.25
N ASN A 117 -15.78 16.33 -14.30
CA ASN A 117 -15.94 17.73 -13.95
C ASN A 117 -15.71 17.92 -12.43
N PRO A 118 -14.84 18.86 -12.00
CA PRO A 118 -13.88 19.63 -12.80
C PRO A 118 -12.79 18.75 -13.45
N LYS A 119 -12.32 19.18 -14.63
CA LYS A 119 -11.41 18.38 -15.46
C LYS A 119 -10.10 18.07 -14.74
N LEU A 120 -9.69 16.80 -14.79
CA LEU A 120 -8.48 16.25 -14.14
C LEU A 120 -8.43 16.34 -12.60
N LEU A 121 -9.43 16.91 -11.92
CA LEU A 121 -9.38 17.12 -10.47
C LEU A 121 -9.20 15.81 -9.71
N MET A 122 -10.12 14.86 -9.85
CA MET A 122 -10.07 13.64 -9.05
C MET A 122 -8.86 12.76 -9.35
N SER A 123 -8.44 12.70 -10.63
CA SER A 123 -7.21 12.01 -11.01
C SER A 123 -5.96 12.68 -10.45
N TYR A 124 -5.93 14.01 -10.40
CA TYR A 124 -4.81 14.77 -9.85
C TYR A 124 -4.75 14.60 -8.32
N LEU A 125 -5.88 14.76 -7.62
CA LEU A 125 -5.97 14.56 -6.17
C LEU A 125 -5.52 13.17 -5.77
N PHE A 126 -6.00 12.13 -6.47
CA PHE A 126 -5.56 10.76 -6.21
C PHE A 126 -4.06 10.61 -6.46
N SER A 127 -3.55 11.02 -7.62
CA SER A 127 -2.13 10.88 -7.93
C SER A 127 -1.23 11.64 -6.95
N PHE A 128 -1.63 12.84 -6.52
CA PHE A 128 -0.92 13.63 -5.51
C PHE A 128 -0.89 12.89 -4.16
N MET A 129 -2.06 12.49 -3.67
CA MET A 129 -2.17 11.76 -2.39
C MET A 129 -1.47 10.40 -2.46
N PHE A 130 -1.54 9.72 -3.60
CA PHE A 130 -0.91 8.43 -3.78
C PHE A 130 0.62 8.54 -3.72
N VAL A 131 1.20 9.49 -4.45
CA VAL A 131 2.65 9.67 -4.53
C VAL A 131 3.24 10.24 -3.25
N LEU A 132 2.53 11.14 -2.56
CA LEU A 132 3.08 11.84 -1.39
C LEU A 132 2.65 11.27 -0.04
N VAL A 133 1.51 10.57 0.04
CA VAL A 133 0.93 10.14 1.32
C VAL A 133 0.70 8.64 1.38
N ILE A 134 -0.14 8.09 0.50
CA ILE A 134 -0.58 6.70 0.57
C ILE A 134 0.59 5.76 0.36
N LYS A 135 1.30 5.86 -0.78
CA LYS A 135 2.39 4.94 -1.11
C LYS A 135 3.59 5.07 -0.16
N PRO A 136 4.04 6.30 0.16
CA PRO A 136 5.11 6.48 1.13
C PRO A 136 4.70 6.03 2.54
N GLY A 137 3.47 6.30 2.98
CA GLY A 137 2.98 5.83 4.28
C GLY A 137 2.91 4.31 4.38
N LEU A 138 2.42 3.61 3.34
CA LEU A 138 2.46 2.15 3.29
C LEU A 138 3.91 1.64 3.42
N LEU A 139 4.83 2.17 2.59
CA LEU A 139 6.25 1.77 2.63
C LEU A 139 6.88 2.04 4.00
N CYS A 140 6.66 3.22 4.58
CA CYS A 140 7.17 3.57 5.90
C CYS A 140 6.67 2.62 6.98
N ALA A 141 5.37 2.30 7.00
CA ALA A 141 4.79 1.35 7.95
C ALA A 141 5.38 -0.06 7.79
N ILE A 142 5.45 -0.57 6.55
CA ILE A 142 5.98 -1.90 6.25
C ILE A 142 7.45 -2.02 6.66
N LEU A 143 8.26 -1.02 6.31
CA LEU A 143 9.70 -1.04 6.57
C LEU A 143 10.04 -0.80 8.04
N GLN A 144 9.22 -0.05 8.78
CA GLN A 144 9.34 0.06 10.22
C GLN A 144 9.19 -1.32 10.88
N ILE A 145 8.18 -2.10 10.49
CA ILE A 145 8.00 -3.48 10.98
C ILE A 145 9.16 -4.37 10.52
N GLY A 146 9.59 -4.23 9.26
CA GLY A 146 10.75 -4.94 8.74
C GLY A 146 12.00 -4.70 9.58
N ALA A 147 12.29 -3.46 9.96
CA ALA A 147 13.42 -3.12 10.80
C ALA A 147 13.33 -3.73 12.21
N GLN A 148 12.14 -3.79 12.81
CA GLN A 148 11.95 -4.45 14.10
C GLN A 148 12.18 -5.96 14.03
N TYR A 149 11.67 -6.63 12.99
CA TYR A 149 11.90 -8.05 12.78
C TYR A 149 13.37 -8.35 12.44
N PHE A 150 14.04 -7.44 11.72
CA PHE A 150 15.48 -7.52 11.48
C PHE A 150 16.26 -7.40 12.77
N TRP A 151 15.92 -6.42 13.62
CA TRP A 151 16.53 -6.26 14.94
C TRP A 151 16.40 -7.55 15.77
N TYR A 152 15.17 -8.05 15.93
CA TYR A 152 14.90 -9.28 16.67
C TYR A 152 15.66 -10.49 16.10
N THR A 153 15.80 -10.58 14.77
CA THR A 153 16.57 -11.67 14.15
C THR A 153 18.04 -11.67 14.60
N ILE A 154 18.63 -10.48 14.80
CA ILE A 154 20.03 -10.33 15.22
C ILE A 154 20.18 -10.48 16.74
N THR A 155 19.31 -9.84 17.53
CA THR A 155 19.49 -9.72 18.98
C THR A 155 18.75 -10.81 19.76
N GLY A 156 17.67 -11.36 19.21
CA GLY A 156 16.73 -12.25 19.91
C GLY A 156 15.74 -11.52 20.83
N GLU A 157 15.76 -10.19 20.85
CA GLU A 157 14.95 -9.34 21.73
C GLU A 157 14.35 -8.17 20.93
N THR A 158 13.27 -7.57 21.42
CA THR A 158 12.76 -6.32 20.81
C THR A 158 13.71 -5.16 21.08
N TYR A 159 13.67 -4.12 20.26
CA TYR A 159 14.53 -2.94 20.46
C TYR A 159 14.24 -2.21 21.78
N ILE A 160 13.00 -2.32 22.29
CA ILE A 160 12.59 -1.79 23.60
C ILE A 160 13.21 -2.62 24.71
N GLN A 161 13.12 -3.95 24.64
CA GLN A 161 13.74 -4.86 25.60
C GLN A 161 15.25 -4.63 25.67
N THR A 162 15.92 -4.47 24.53
CA THR A 162 17.35 -4.14 24.48
C THR A 162 17.64 -2.80 25.16
N TYR A 163 16.85 -1.76 24.91
CA TYR A 163 17.00 -0.46 25.57
C TYR A 163 16.88 -0.57 27.10
N VAL A 164 15.83 -1.26 27.58
CA VAL A 164 15.57 -1.44 29.02
C VAL A 164 16.75 -2.13 29.68
N ARG A 165 17.24 -3.20 29.06
CA ARG A 165 18.39 -3.97 29.52
C ARG A 165 19.68 -3.15 29.56
N GLU A 166 19.97 -2.37 28.52
CA GLU A 166 21.20 -1.58 28.42
C GLU A 166 21.20 -0.33 29.30
N SER A 167 20.04 0.29 29.47
CA SER A 167 19.90 1.49 30.30
C SER A 167 19.82 1.20 31.80
N ASN A 168 19.73 -0.09 32.20
CA ASN A 168 19.44 -0.51 33.57
C ASN A 168 18.25 0.24 34.20
N LYS A 169 17.30 0.70 33.37
CA LYS A 169 16.10 1.41 33.84
C LYS A 169 15.01 0.40 34.14
N THR A 170 14.48 0.43 35.36
CA THR A 170 13.13 -0.05 35.64
C THR A 170 12.16 1.00 35.11
N LEU A 171 11.57 0.75 33.94
CA LEU A 171 10.52 1.61 33.39
C LEU A 171 9.29 1.54 34.31
N SER A 172 8.79 2.70 34.73
CA SER A 172 7.44 2.83 35.25
C SER A 172 6.43 2.96 34.09
N ASP A 173 5.13 2.74 34.36
CA ASP A 173 4.07 2.78 33.34
C ASP A 173 3.96 4.13 32.57
N ASP A 174 4.53 5.19 33.17
CA ASP A 174 4.56 6.56 32.64
C ASP A 174 5.78 6.83 31.73
N ASP A 175 6.87 6.05 31.83
CA ASP A 175 8.12 6.26 31.08
C ASP A 175 8.10 5.70 29.64
N ILE A 176 7.16 4.80 29.35
CA ILE A 176 7.15 4.01 28.11
C ILE A 176 6.54 4.75 26.90
N PRO A 177 5.47 5.57 27.07
CA PRO A 177 5.08 6.52 26.04
C PRO A 177 6.27 7.37 25.58
N GLU A 178 7.11 7.83 26.51
CA GLU A 178 8.33 8.61 26.25
C GLU A 178 9.35 7.90 25.34
N LEU A 179 9.42 6.57 25.38
CA LEU A 179 10.28 5.76 24.50
C LEU A 179 9.82 5.73 23.05
N HIS A 180 8.51 5.80 22.84
CA HIS A 180 7.89 5.84 21.52
C HIS A 180 7.70 7.27 21.02
N SER A 181 7.72 8.27 21.90
CA SER A 181 6.92 9.47 21.64
C SER A 181 7.64 10.66 21.04
N ILE A 182 8.96 10.80 21.12
CA ILE A 182 9.64 11.97 20.54
C ILE A 182 11.06 11.58 20.16
N GLY A 183 11.27 11.12 18.91
CA GLY A 183 12.61 10.84 18.38
C GLY A 183 13.58 12.03 18.57
N TRP A 184 13.05 13.25 18.56
CA TRP A 184 13.82 14.49 18.77
C TRP A 184 14.29 14.75 20.20
N ASN A 185 13.66 14.14 21.22
CA ASN A 185 14.04 14.35 22.63
C ASN A 185 14.99 13.26 23.16
N LEU A 186 15.31 12.25 22.34
CA LEU A 186 16.20 11.15 22.67
C LEU A 186 17.45 11.19 21.77
N PRO A 187 18.63 11.62 22.26
CA PRO A 187 19.85 11.54 21.46
C PRO A 187 20.24 10.06 21.25
N PHE A 188 20.25 9.60 19.98
CA PHE A 188 20.66 8.26 19.54
C PHE A 188 20.02 7.08 20.33
N SER A 189 18.71 7.12 20.54
CA SER A 189 17.97 5.97 21.07
C SER A 189 17.82 4.82 20.06
N PRO A 190 17.46 3.60 20.52
CA PRO A 190 17.14 2.46 19.65
C PRO A 190 16.04 2.76 18.61
N PHE A 191 15.20 3.77 18.84
CA PHE A 191 14.28 4.32 17.85
C PHE A 191 14.99 4.73 16.55
N TRP A 192 16.09 5.50 16.64
CA TRP A 192 16.84 5.96 15.47
C TRP A 192 17.55 4.81 14.77
N LEU A 193 18.05 3.81 15.51
CA LEU A 193 18.65 2.61 14.93
C LEU A 193 17.65 1.84 14.07
N VAL A 194 16.44 1.61 14.58
CA VAL A 194 15.36 0.95 13.82
C VAL A 194 14.96 1.80 12.61
N THR A 195 14.94 3.13 12.75
CA THR A 195 14.62 4.05 11.64
C THR A 195 15.67 4.00 10.53
N PHE A 196 16.96 4.05 10.86
CA PHE A 196 18.05 3.91 9.88
C PHE A 196 18.07 2.53 9.24
N LEU A 197 17.74 1.49 10.01
CA LEU A 197 17.60 0.14 9.48
C LEU A 197 16.44 0.02 8.49
N ALA A 198 15.30 0.68 8.74
CA ALA A 198 14.18 0.75 7.79
C ALA A 198 14.60 1.44 6.48
N ILE A 199 15.36 2.53 6.57
CA ILE A 199 15.91 3.23 5.40
C ILE A 199 16.92 2.35 4.65
N LEU A 200 17.76 1.59 5.36
CA LEU A 200 18.70 0.64 4.77
C LEU A 200 17.96 -0.45 3.99
N LEU A 201 16.89 -1.01 4.56
CA LEU A 201 16.04 -1.98 3.88
C LEU A 201 15.41 -1.38 2.61
N LEU A 202 14.91 -0.15 2.67
CA LEU A 202 14.38 0.56 1.49
C LEU A 202 15.47 0.78 0.43
N PHE A 203 16.67 1.16 0.86
CA PHE A 203 17.81 1.39 -0.03
C PHE A 203 18.15 0.12 -0.81
N VAL A 204 18.30 -1.01 -0.11
CA VAL A 204 18.55 -2.32 -0.73
C VAL A 204 17.45 -2.65 -1.76
N ILE A 205 16.18 -2.45 -1.38
CA ILE A 205 15.05 -2.70 -2.27
C ILE A 205 15.09 -1.83 -3.53
N THR A 206 15.37 -0.54 -3.34
CA THR A 206 15.43 0.45 -4.42
C THR A 206 16.57 0.12 -5.39
N VAL A 207 17.76 -0.22 -4.87
CA VAL A 207 18.94 -0.52 -5.67
C VAL A 207 18.70 -1.71 -6.60
N TYR A 208 18.18 -2.84 -6.12
CA TYR A 208 17.97 -3.98 -7.02
C TYR A 208 16.84 -3.73 -8.04
N HIS A 209 15.84 -2.91 -7.70
CA HIS A 209 14.83 -2.47 -8.67
C HIS A 209 15.39 -1.53 -9.73
N MET A 210 16.44 -0.74 -9.41
CA MET A 210 17.12 0.10 -10.40
C MET A 210 17.99 -0.73 -11.35
N LEU A 211 18.65 -1.77 -10.84
CA LEU A 211 19.63 -2.57 -11.60
C LEU A 211 19.01 -3.48 -12.66
N SER A 212 17.81 -4.04 -12.45
CA SER A 212 17.13 -4.81 -13.49
C SER A 212 15.70 -5.20 -13.13
N ASN A 213 14.77 -4.92 -14.05
CA ASN A 213 13.40 -5.39 -13.94
C ASN A 213 13.26 -6.93 -13.93
N LYS A 214 14.13 -7.65 -14.63
CA LYS A 214 14.08 -9.12 -14.67
C LYS A 214 14.49 -9.73 -13.33
N TRP A 215 15.59 -9.24 -12.75
CA TRP A 215 16.04 -9.71 -11.44
C TRP A 215 15.04 -9.34 -10.34
N ALA A 216 14.50 -8.12 -10.34
CA ALA A 216 13.46 -7.71 -9.41
C ALA A 216 12.22 -8.63 -9.50
N ALA A 217 11.78 -9.00 -10.71
CA ALA A 217 10.66 -9.92 -10.89
C ALA A 217 10.94 -11.33 -10.35
N ILE A 218 12.15 -11.86 -10.53
CA ILE A 218 12.56 -13.17 -9.99
C ILE A 218 12.60 -13.14 -8.46
N ILE A 219 13.21 -12.10 -7.89
CA ILE A 219 13.28 -11.89 -6.43
C ILE A 219 11.87 -11.82 -5.84
N ASN A 220 10.98 -11.03 -6.43
CA ASN A 220 9.61 -10.87 -5.95
C ASN A 220 8.83 -12.20 -5.97
N GLN A 221 9.00 -13.02 -7.00
CA GLN A 221 8.38 -14.36 -7.05
C GLN A 221 8.97 -15.30 -5.99
N GLY A 222 10.28 -15.29 -5.79
CA GLY A 222 10.93 -16.08 -4.74
C GLY A 222 10.42 -15.69 -3.34
N LEU A 223 10.33 -14.39 -3.06
CA LEU A 223 9.78 -13.88 -1.80
C LEU A 223 8.30 -14.24 -1.60
N ALA A 224 7.52 -14.30 -2.68
CA ALA A 224 6.11 -14.75 -2.64
C ALA A 224 5.98 -16.23 -2.22
N ILE A 225 6.87 -17.10 -2.71
CA ILE A 225 6.89 -18.53 -2.33
C ILE A 225 7.34 -18.69 -0.88
N ILE A 226 8.40 -17.98 -0.48
CA ILE A 226 8.93 -18.00 0.88
C ILE A 226 7.83 -17.61 1.87
N LYS A 227 7.13 -16.49 1.64
CA LYS A 227 6.08 -16.06 2.56
C LYS A 227 4.93 -17.04 2.65
N LEU A 228 4.41 -17.54 1.51
CA LEU A 228 3.31 -18.51 1.54
C LEU A 228 3.68 -19.75 2.35
N THR A 229 4.93 -20.20 2.22
CA THR A 229 5.48 -21.30 3.01
C THR A 229 5.54 -20.94 4.50
N THR A 230 6.10 -19.77 4.85
CA THR A 230 6.21 -19.29 6.24
C THR A 230 4.84 -19.21 6.94
N TYR A 231 3.82 -18.63 6.31
CA TYR A 231 2.50 -18.53 6.95
C TYR A 231 1.75 -19.85 6.97
N SER A 232 1.99 -20.74 6.01
CA SER A 232 1.48 -22.11 6.09
C SER A 232 2.10 -22.87 7.27
N ILE A 233 3.40 -22.66 7.54
CA ILE A 233 4.06 -23.21 8.74
C ILE A 233 3.43 -22.65 10.01
N ILE A 234 3.20 -21.33 10.09
CA ILE A 234 2.53 -20.70 11.25
C ILE A 234 1.14 -21.31 11.45
N ALA A 235 0.33 -21.42 10.40
CA ALA A 235 -1.01 -21.99 10.48
C ALA A 235 -0.99 -23.45 10.97
N ILE A 236 -0.13 -24.30 10.40
CA ILE A 236 0.01 -25.71 10.78
C ILE A 236 0.52 -25.84 12.23
N ALA A 237 1.52 -25.04 12.61
CA ALA A 237 2.06 -25.02 13.96
C ALA A 237 1.01 -24.55 14.98
N GLY A 238 0.10 -23.65 14.59
CA GLY A 238 -1.07 -23.27 15.39
C GLY A 238 -2.01 -24.43 15.69
N PHE A 239 -2.32 -25.27 14.71
CA PHE A 239 -3.12 -26.48 14.92
C PHE A 239 -2.45 -27.49 15.86
N TYR A 240 -1.13 -27.64 15.75
CA TYR A 240 -0.37 -28.44 16.70
C TYR A 240 -0.39 -27.82 18.11
N GLY A 241 -0.25 -26.50 18.21
CA GLY A 241 -0.34 -25.73 19.46
C GLY A 241 -1.68 -25.92 20.17
N LEU A 242 -2.79 -25.88 19.44
CA LEU A 242 -4.15 -26.20 19.95
C LEU A 242 -4.20 -27.57 20.64
N CYS A 243 -3.49 -28.57 20.09
CA CYS A 243 -3.52 -29.93 20.61
C CYS A 243 -2.60 -30.14 21.82
N LYS A 244 -1.43 -29.48 21.83
CA LYS A 244 -0.37 -29.68 22.83
C LYS A 244 -0.46 -28.73 24.02
N ASN A 245 -0.71 -27.44 23.79
CA ASN A 245 -0.73 -26.41 24.83
C ASN A 245 -2.17 -26.15 25.30
N LYS A 246 -2.85 -27.21 25.75
CA LYS A 246 -4.28 -27.15 26.11
C LYS A 246 -4.59 -26.13 27.21
N GLU A 247 -3.67 -25.86 28.12
CA GLU A 247 -3.88 -24.88 29.20
C GLU A 247 -3.95 -23.45 28.66
N ILE A 248 -2.91 -23.01 27.93
CA ILE A 248 -2.86 -21.68 27.29
C ILE A 248 -4.02 -21.51 26.31
N SER A 249 -4.21 -22.50 25.43
CA SER A 249 -5.29 -22.47 24.45
C SER A 249 -6.65 -22.44 25.16
N SER A 250 -6.90 -23.34 26.12
CA SER A 250 -8.18 -23.33 26.82
C SER A 250 -8.45 -22.01 27.51
N ASP A 251 -7.43 -21.31 28.01
CA ASP A 251 -7.59 -20.01 28.67
C ASP A 251 -7.91 -18.87 27.70
N ASN A 252 -7.17 -18.78 26.59
CA ASN A 252 -7.42 -17.78 25.54
C ASN A 252 -8.79 -17.95 24.89
N TRP A 253 -9.29 -19.18 24.81
CA TRP A 253 -10.56 -19.51 24.16
C TRP A 253 -11.78 -19.56 25.11
N LYS A 254 -11.66 -19.16 26.40
CA LYS A 254 -12.78 -19.17 27.37
C LYS A 254 -13.88 -18.16 27.02
N THR A 255 -13.53 -16.95 26.63
CA THR A 255 -14.47 -15.83 26.41
C THR A 255 -14.72 -15.60 24.91
N GLN A 256 -15.30 -16.60 24.25
CA GLN A 256 -15.35 -16.65 22.78
C GLN A 256 -16.02 -15.43 22.13
N LEU A 257 -17.11 -14.90 22.71
CA LEU A 257 -17.86 -13.75 22.17
C LEU A 257 -18.03 -12.61 23.18
N ASN A 258 -17.44 -12.71 24.37
CA ASN A 258 -17.48 -11.66 25.38
C ASN A 258 -16.16 -10.88 25.36
N GLY A 259 -16.12 -9.83 24.54
CA GLY A 259 -14.98 -8.92 24.42
C GLY A 259 -15.21 -7.56 25.06
N ASN A 260 -14.30 -6.62 24.82
CA ASN A 260 -14.50 -5.22 25.17
C ASN A 260 -15.71 -4.65 24.42
N THR A 261 -16.39 -3.68 25.00
CA THR A 261 -17.53 -2.96 24.41
C THR A 261 -17.17 -1.55 23.96
N ASP A 262 -15.92 -1.13 24.14
CA ASP A 262 -15.45 0.20 23.79
C ASP A 262 -15.34 0.40 22.27
N ILE A 263 -16.22 1.25 21.72
CA ILE A 263 -16.32 1.53 20.29
C ILE A 263 -15.03 2.19 19.76
N ALA A 264 -14.32 2.97 20.57
CA ALA A 264 -13.07 3.62 20.16
C ALA A 264 -11.97 2.59 19.84
N GLU A 265 -11.89 1.53 20.65
CA GLU A 265 -10.94 0.44 20.41
C GLU A 265 -11.28 -0.34 19.11
N TYR A 266 -12.57 -0.58 18.82
CA TYR A 266 -13.00 -1.17 17.54
C TYR A 266 -12.67 -0.30 16.33
N SER A 267 -12.83 1.02 16.46
CA SER A 267 -12.47 1.98 15.42
C SER A 267 -10.98 1.92 15.08
N SER A 268 -10.11 1.91 16.09
CA SER A 268 -8.66 1.87 15.85
C SER A 268 -8.20 0.57 15.17
N THR A 269 -8.87 -0.55 15.46
CA THR A 269 -8.51 -1.88 14.93
C THR A 269 -8.97 -2.11 13.50
N ILE A 270 -10.13 -1.57 13.09
CA ILE A 270 -10.62 -1.80 11.72
C ILE A 270 -9.66 -1.21 10.68
N LEU A 271 -9.07 -0.04 10.93
CA LEU A 271 -8.07 0.56 10.05
C LEU A 271 -6.84 -0.32 9.89
N LEU A 272 -6.34 -0.91 10.98
CA LEU A 272 -5.18 -1.81 10.94
C LEU A 272 -5.48 -3.14 10.22
N ILE A 273 -6.70 -3.67 10.39
CA ILE A 273 -7.14 -4.84 9.62
C ILE A 273 -7.22 -4.49 8.13
N MET A 274 -7.76 -3.33 7.78
CA MET A 274 -7.83 -2.89 6.39
C MET A 274 -6.46 -2.60 5.79
N PHE A 275 -5.52 -2.06 6.59
CA PHE A 275 -4.12 -1.95 6.21
C PHE A 275 -3.55 -3.32 5.85
N THR A 276 -3.83 -4.33 6.67
CA THR A 276 -3.30 -5.69 6.47
C THR A 276 -3.86 -6.37 5.22
N TYR A 277 -5.08 -6.03 4.81
CA TYR A 277 -5.66 -6.49 3.54
C TYR A 277 -5.26 -5.65 2.33
N ASN A 278 -4.53 -4.54 2.49
CA ASN A 278 -4.17 -3.67 1.37
C ASN A 278 -3.33 -4.42 0.32
N GLY A 279 -3.55 -4.08 -0.96
CA GLY A 279 -2.72 -4.58 -2.06
C GLY A 279 -3.45 -5.45 -3.08
N TRP A 280 -4.72 -5.79 -2.86
CA TRP A 280 -5.56 -6.53 -3.82
C TRP A 280 -5.80 -5.79 -5.15
N ASN A 281 -5.65 -4.45 -5.16
CA ASN A 281 -5.85 -3.62 -6.34
C ASN A 281 -4.57 -3.46 -7.20
N ASN A 282 -3.44 -4.02 -6.78
CA ASN A 282 -2.13 -3.70 -7.36
C ASN A 282 -1.99 -4.04 -8.86
N LEU A 283 -2.63 -5.13 -9.32
CA LEU A 283 -2.59 -5.49 -10.75
C LEU A 283 -3.17 -4.40 -11.67
N ASN A 284 -4.09 -3.58 -11.15
CA ASN A 284 -4.72 -2.49 -11.91
C ASN A 284 -3.74 -1.38 -12.31
N TYR A 285 -2.56 -1.29 -11.69
CA TYR A 285 -1.52 -0.31 -12.05
C TYR A 285 -0.63 -0.76 -13.21
N SER A 286 -0.83 -1.98 -13.72
CA SER A 286 0.04 -2.60 -14.74
C SER A 286 -0.74 -3.41 -15.77
N LEU A 287 -2.00 -3.04 -16.03
CA LEU A 287 -2.86 -3.79 -16.93
C LEU A 287 -2.28 -3.94 -18.35
N ASP A 288 -1.48 -2.98 -18.81
CA ASP A 288 -0.81 -3.03 -20.12
C ASP A 288 0.26 -4.14 -20.18
N GLU A 289 0.78 -4.61 -19.04
CA GLU A 289 1.73 -5.71 -18.95
C GLU A 289 1.03 -7.09 -19.01
N PHE A 290 -0.31 -7.15 -18.95
CA PHE A 290 -1.08 -8.40 -19.00
C PHE A 290 -1.65 -8.70 -20.40
N ARG A 291 -1.26 -9.83 -20.99
CA ARG A 291 -1.93 -10.35 -22.20
C ARG A 291 -3.32 -10.90 -21.86
N ASN A 292 -4.39 -10.39 -22.48
CA ASN A 292 -5.80 -10.70 -22.20
C ASN A 292 -6.18 -10.41 -20.72
N PRO A 293 -6.12 -9.14 -20.29
CA PRO A 293 -6.26 -8.78 -18.88
C PRO A 293 -7.63 -9.14 -18.31
N GLU A 294 -8.71 -9.02 -19.09
CA GLU A 294 -10.10 -9.17 -18.61
C GLU A 294 -10.36 -10.47 -17.82
N LYS A 295 -10.10 -11.64 -18.41
CA LYS A 295 -10.33 -12.93 -17.73
C LYS A 295 -9.33 -13.20 -16.62
N LYS A 296 -8.07 -12.81 -16.84
CA LYS A 296 -6.98 -13.08 -15.90
C LYS A 296 -7.08 -12.23 -14.65
N LEU A 297 -7.51 -10.97 -14.79
CA LEU A 297 -7.69 -10.02 -13.70
C LEU A 297 -8.76 -10.51 -12.74
N ILE A 298 -9.91 -10.99 -13.26
CA ILE A 298 -10.99 -11.57 -12.44
C ILE A 298 -10.45 -12.70 -11.56
N LEU A 299 -9.83 -13.70 -12.17
CA LEU A 299 -9.33 -14.87 -11.45
C LEU A 299 -8.20 -14.50 -10.48
N SER A 300 -7.25 -13.67 -10.91
CA SER A 300 -6.09 -13.29 -10.09
C SER A 300 -6.51 -12.53 -8.85
N ASN A 301 -7.36 -11.52 -9.00
CA ASN A 301 -7.81 -10.68 -7.90
C ASN A 301 -8.71 -11.46 -6.93
N SER A 302 -9.71 -12.19 -7.41
CA SER A 302 -10.63 -12.92 -6.52
C SER A 302 -9.94 -14.08 -5.80
N ILE A 303 -9.14 -14.89 -6.49
CA ILE A 303 -8.46 -16.04 -5.86
C ILE A 303 -7.43 -15.57 -4.84
N SER A 304 -6.66 -14.52 -5.16
CA SER A 304 -5.68 -13.97 -4.21
C SER A 304 -6.32 -13.48 -2.90
N VAL A 305 -7.42 -12.71 -2.97
CA VAL A 305 -8.12 -12.23 -1.76
C VAL A 305 -8.66 -13.41 -0.95
N ALA A 306 -9.25 -14.42 -1.60
CA ALA A 306 -9.76 -15.60 -0.90
C ALA A 306 -8.66 -16.38 -0.16
N ILE A 307 -7.51 -16.61 -0.82
CA ILE A 307 -6.33 -17.25 -0.20
C ILE A 307 -5.86 -16.45 1.02
N VAL A 308 -5.75 -15.12 0.88
CA VAL A 308 -5.30 -14.23 1.95
C VAL A 308 -6.27 -14.25 3.12
N THR A 309 -7.58 -14.17 2.89
CA THR A 309 -8.58 -14.22 3.95
C THR A 309 -8.50 -15.53 4.75
N VAL A 310 -8.38 -16.67 4.07
CA VAL A 310 -8.22 -17.97 4.74
C VAL A 310 -6.91 -18.00 5.53
N MET A 311 -5.80 -17.54 4.94
CA MET A 311 -4.51 -17.52 5.62
C MET A 311 -4.52 -16.62 6.86
N TYR A 312 -5.10 -15.42 6.77
CA TYR A 312 -5.21 -14.50 7.90
C TYR A 312 -6.08 -15.05 9.01
N PHE A 313 -7.19 -15.70 8.68
CA PHE A 313 -8.00 -16.41 9.66
C PHE A 313 -7.18 -17.48 10.40
N LEU A 314 -6.47 -18.35 9.66
CA LEU A 314 -5.68 -19.43 10.23
C LEU A 314 -4.50 -18.92 11.07
N VAL A 315 -3.80 -17.87 10.63
CA VAL A 315 -2.69 -17.27 11.37
C VAL A 315 -3.18 -16.63 12.67
N ASN A 316 -4.33 -15.97 12.66
CA ASN A 316 -4.92 -15.45 13.90
C ASN A 316 -5.32 -16.58 14.86
N VAL A 317 -5.92 -17.66 14.36
CA VAL A 317 -6.16 -18.87 15.17
C VAL A 317 -4.85 -19.39 15.77
N ALA A 318 -3.78 -19.43 15.00
CA ALA A 318 -2.47 -19.89 15.47
C ALA A 318 -1.92 -19.01 16.60
N PHE A 319 -1.91 -17.68 16.43
CA PHE A 319 -1.42 -16.75 17.46
C PHE A 319 -2.23 -16.83 18.74
N ILE A 320 -3.56 -16.81 18.63
CA ILE A 320 -4.46 -16.94 19.79
C ILE A 320 -4.26 -18.27 20.52
N SER A 321 -3.88 -19.34 19.82
CA SER A 321 -3.80 -20.67 20.43
C SER A 321 -2.49 -20.96 21.15
N VAL A 322 -1.44 -20.22 20.81
CA VAL A 322 -0.06 -20.50 21.25
C VAL A 322 0.48 -19.42 22.17
N VAL A 323 0.15 -18.15 21.92
CA VAL A 323 0.70 -17.02 22.70
C VAL A 323 -0.15 -16.81 23.96
N PRO A 324 0.44 -16.79 25.17
CA PRO A 324 -0.30 -16.51 26.41
C PRO A 324 -1.05 -15.16 26.38
N LYS A 325 -2.26 -15.11 26.95
CA LYS A 325 -3.07 -13.87 27.00
C LYS A 325 -2.32 -12.69 27.61
N GLU A 326 -1.43 -12.93 28.58
CA GLU A 326 -0.66 -11.88 29.26
C GLU A 326 0.27 -11.18 28.27
N LYS A 327 0.80 -11.91 27.28
CA LYS A 327 1.65 -11.35 26.22
C LYS A 327 0.87 -10.82 25.03
N LEU A 328 -0.39 -11.23 24.87
CA LEU A 328 -1.31 -10.68 23.87
C LEU A 328 -1.99 -9.39 24.34
N ALA A 329 -2.19 -9.23 25.65
CA ALA A 329 -2.96 -8.16 26.28
C ALA A 329 -2.19 -7.45 27.40
N SER A 330 -0.85 -7.57 27.44
CA SER A 330 -0.03 -6.88 28.44
C SER A 330 -0.30 -5.38 28.38
N LYS A 331 -0.75 -4.85 29.51
CA LYS A 331 -0.73 -3.40 29.77
C LYS A 331 0.69 -2.88 29.93
N ASP A 332 1.63 -3.77 30.26
CA ASP A 332 3.06 -3.50 30.32
C ASP A 332 3.55 -3.17 28.90
N LYS A 333 3.68 -1.88 28.60
CA LYS A 333 4.07 -1.34 27.29
C LYS A 333 5.51 -1.75 26.86
N ILE A 334 6.23 -2.53 27.67
CA ILE A 334 7.57 -3.05 27.39
C ILE A 334 7.53 -4.10 26.26
N ASP A 335 6.43 -4.85 26.16
CA ASP A 335 6.24 -5.85 25.11
C ASP A 335 5.58 -5.21 23.88
N ASN A 336 6.37 -5.08 22.81
CA ASN A 336 5.88 -4.54 21.56
C ASN A 336 5.00 -5.56 20.82
N HIS A 337 3.68 -5.33 20.88
CA HIS A 337 2.63 -6.10 20.17
C HIS A 337 2.85 -6.23 18.65
N GLU A 338 3.73 -5.40 18.07
CA GLU A 338 4.10 -5.40 16.65
C GLU A 338 5.02 -6.59 16.25
N THR A 339 5.52 -7.36 17.22
CA THR A 339 6.41 -8.53 17.00
C THR A 339 5.79 -9.87 17.42
N ILE A 340 4.46 -9.99 17.37
CA ILE A 340 3.72 -11.19 17.84
C ILE A 340 4.17 -12.51 17.20
N ALA A 341 4.63 -12.50 15.94
CA ALA A 341 5.12 -13.72 15.30
C ALA A 341 6.41 -14.24 15.95
N ALA A 342 7.31 -13.36 16.38
CA ALA A 342 8.51 -13.75 17.11
C ALA A 342 8.16 -14.36 18.47
N GLU A 343 7.19 -13.78 19.17
CA GLU A 343 6.68 -14.35 20.43
C GLU A 343 6.05 -15.74 20.21
N PHE A 344 5.24 -15.90 19.16
CA PHE A 344 4.66 -17.18 18.76
C PHE A 344 5.73 -18.26 18.54
N PHE A 345 6.80 -17.95 17.80
CA PHE A 345 7.89 -18.90 17.58
C PHE A 345 8.68 -19.20 18.84
N ASN A 346 8.83 -18.23 19.74
CA ASN A 346 9.50 -18.44 21.03
C ASN A 346 8.73 -19.42 21.91
N GLN A 347 7.41 -19.32 21.95
CA GLN A 347 6.56 -20.25 22.69
C GLN A 347 6.60 -21.68 22.13
N LEU A 348 6.81 -21.85 20.83
CA LEU A 348 6.83 -23.17 20.20
C LEU A 348 8.20 -23.84 20.22
N PHE A 349 9.26 -23.07 19.94
CA PHE A 349 10.58 -23.62 19.64
C PHE A 349 11.69 -23.10 20.57
N GLY A 350 11.38 -22.13 21.43
CA GLY A 350 12.35 -21.44 22.28
C GLY A 350 13.33 -20.53 21.52
N ASN A 351 14.09 -19.73 22.27
CA ASN A 351 14.93 -18.64 21.75
C ASN A 351 15.86 -19.02 20.58
N GLN A 352 16.40 -20.25 20.53
CA GLN A 352 17.36 -20.66 19.50
C GLN A 352 16.74 -20.69 18.09
N PHE A 353 15.52 -21.22 17.96
CA PHE A 353 14.86 -21.38 16.66
C PHE A 353 14.01 -20.18 16.28
N THR A 354 13.56 -19.38 17.25
CA THR A 354 12.79 -18.15 17.02
C THR A 354 13.44 -17.26 15.98
N ARG A 355 14.76 -17.04 16.09
CA ARG A 355 15.51 -16.14 15.21
C ARG A 355 15.45 -16.56 13.74
N ILE A 356 15.47 -17.86 13.45
CA ILE A 356 15.38 -18.40 12.08
C ILE A 356 14.00 -18.11 11.48
N PHE A 357 12.94 -18.36 12.23
CA PHE A 357 11.58 -18.09 11.74
C PHE A 357 11.27 -16.59 11.66
N THR A 358 11.78 -15.77 12.59
CA THR A 358 11.73 -14.31 12.52
C THR A 358 12.43 -13.79 11.25
N PHE A 359 13.55 -14.40 10.84
CA PHE A 359 14.20 -14.06 9.57
C PHE A 359 13.31 -14.37 8.36
N LEU A 360 12.59 -15.50 8.36
CA LEU A 360 11.63 -15.82 7.29
C LEU A 360 10.46 -14.83 7.24
N VAL A 361 10.01 -14.33 8.39
CA VAL A 361 9.01 -13.25 8.47
C VAL A 361 9.57 -11.95 7.93
N LEU A 362 10.82 -11.59 8.26
CA LEU A 362 11.51 -10.43 7.68
C LEU A 362 11.54 -10.51 6.14
N LEU A 363 11.93 -11.66 5.56
CA LEU A 363 11.93 -11.84 4.11
C LEU A 363 10.53 -11.64 3.51
N SER A 364 9.48 -12.11 4.19
CA SER A 364 8.10 -11.84 3.78
C SER A 364 7.77 -10.36 3.76
N ILE A 365 8.15 -9.61 4.80
CA ILE A 365 7.92 -8.16 4.92
C ILE A 365 8.65 -7.42 3.79
N MET A 366 9.90 -7.78 3.53
CA MET A 366 10.68 -7.24 2.42
C MET A 366 10.01 -7.52 1.07
N GLY A 367 9.39 -8.70 0.88
CA GLY A 367 8.64 -9.02 -0.33
C GLY A 367 7.43 -8.11 -0.56
N THR A 368 6.74 -7.72 0.51
CA THR A 368 5.65 -6.73 0.41
C THR A 368 6.19 -5.34 0.08
N ALA A 369 7.22 -4.88 0.80
CA ALA A 369 7.87 -3.60 0.50
C ALA A 369 8.40 -3.54 -0.93
N ALA A 370 8.93 -4.64 -1.46
CA ALA A 370 9.41 -4.75 -2.83
C ALA A 370 8.33 -4.51 -3.87
N VAL A 371 7.16 -5.14 -3.70
CA VAL A 371 6.01 -4.97 -4.60
C VAL A 371 5.43 -3.55 -4.49
N GLU A 372 5.43 -2.98 -3.29
CA GLU A 372 5.06 -1.59 -3.05
C GLU A 372 6.04 -0.62 -3.74
N VAL A 373 7.34 -0.85 -3.69
CA VAL A 373 8.34 -0.04 -4.41
C VAL A 373 8.13 -0.12 -5.92
N TRP A 374 7.92 -1.33 -6.44
CA TRP A 374 7.66 -1.60 -7.85
C TRP A 374 6.41 -0.87 -8.35
N SER A 375 5.31 -0.91 -7.61
CA SER A 375 4.03 -0.31 -8.01
C SER A 375 4.01 1.19 -7.83
N GLY A 376 4.65 1.71 -6.78
CA GLY A 376 4.79 3.15 -6.55
C GLY A 376 5.52 3.86 -7.68
N SER A 377 6.63 3.27 -8.17
CA SER A 377 7.37 3.82 -9.31
C SER A 377 6.51 3.93 -10.59
N ARG A 378 5.60 2.98 -10.83
CA ARG A 378 4.68 3.00 -11.99
C ARG A 378 3.63 4.08 -11.88
N VAL A 379 3.07 4.30 -10.70
CA VAL A 379 2.09 5.37 -10.49
C VAL A 379 2.76 6.75 -10.63
N ILE A 380 3.99 6.91 -10.15
CA ILE A 380 4.78 8.13 -10.39
C ILE A 380 4.98 8.37 -11.90
N VAL A 381 5.35 7.33 -12.66
CA VAL A 381 5.49 7.42 -14.13
C VAL A 381 4.15 7.75 -14.80
N ALA A 382 3.05 7.13 -14.38
CA ALA A 382 1.72 7.39 -14.94
C ALA A 382 1.23 8.82 -14.66
N ALA A 383 1.46 9.33 -13.44
CA ALA A 383 1.19 10.72 -13.10
C ALA A 383 2.08 11.70 -13.88
N ALA A 384 3.36 11.36 -14.09
CA ALA A 384 4.28 12.12 -14.92
C ALA A 384 3.89 12.12 -16.41
N ASN A 385 3.31 11.03 -16.93
CA ASN A 385 2.74 10.98 -18.28
C ASN A 385 1.53 11.92 -18.45
N SER A 386 0.83 12.22 -17.36
CA SER A 386 -0.27 13.19 -17.34
C SER A 386 0.20 14.64 -17.06
N ASP A 387 1.51 14.87 -17.09
CA ASP A 387 2.17 16.15 -16.79
C ASP A 387 1.85 16.72 -15.39
N PHE A 388 1.45 15.89 -14.42
CA PHE A 388 1.06 16.34 -13.07
C PHE A 388 2.22 16.96 -12.25
N PHE A 389 3.46 16.80 -12.71
CA PHE A 389 4.65 17.46 -12.15
C PHE A 389 5.25 18.45 -13.16
N PRO A 390 4.68 19.67 -13.35
CA PRO A 390 5.01 20.56 -14.48
C PRO A 390 6.51 20.72 -14.83
N LYS A 391 7.38 20.77 -13.80
CA LYS A 391 8.84 20.91 -13.97
C LYS A 391 9.59 19.56 -14.08
N TYR A 392 9.08 18.49 -13.50
CA TYR A 392 9.80 17.22 -13.31
C TYR A 392 9.19 16.03 -14.08
N SER A 393 8.01 16.17 -14.67
CA SER A 393 7.30 15.11 -15.41
C SER A 393 8.19 14.44 -16.45
N GLN A 394 8.93 15.23 -17.24
CA GLN A 394 9.86 14.70 -18.23
C GLN A 394 10.95 13.83 -17.61
N LYS A 395 11.51 14.20 -16.46
CA LYS A 395 12.53 13.40 -15.79
C LYS A 395 11.93 12.14 -15.16
N LEU A 396 10.76 12.25 -14.54
CA LEU A 396 10.12 11.16 -13.80
C LEU A 396 9.54 10.07 -14.71
N LYS A 397 9.08 10.42 -15.92
CA LYS A 397 8.57 9.43 -16.88
C LYS A 397 9.66 8.69 -17.66
N ASN A 398 10.92 9.14 -17.60
CA ASN A 398 12.02 8.55 -18.36
C ASN A 398 12.39 7.17 -17.83
N TRP A 399 12.59 6.23 -18.77
CA TRP A 399 13.05 4.88 -18.51
C TRP A 399 14.51 4.74 -18.91
N ASN A 400 15.32 4.09 -18.07
CA ASN A 400 16.69 3.74 -18.44
C ASN A 400 16.68 2.64 -19.51
N GLU A 401 17.33 2.87 -20.64
CA GLU A 401 17.32 1.93 -21.78
C GLU A 401 18.02 0.61 -21.48
N ARG A 402 19.13 0.65 -20.72
CA ARG A 402 19.95 -0.54 -20.41
C ARG A 402 19.24 -1.52 -19.47
N PHE A 403 18.61 -0.99 -18.43
CA PHE A 403 17.98 -1.81 -17.38
C PHE A 403 16.46 -1.93 -17.53
N ASN A 404 15.88 -1.11 -18.41
CA ASN A 404 14.45 -0.95 -18.62
C ASN A 404 13.72 -0.61 -17.30
N THR A 405 14.25 0.34 -16.52
CA THR A 405 13.75 0.70 -15.18
C THR A 405 13.51 2.22 -15.04
N PRO A 406 12.51 2.68 -14.27
CA PRO A 406 12.23 4.10 -14.06
C PRO A 406 13.06 4.65 -12.89
N ILE A 407 14.37 4.79 -13.08
CA ILE A 407 15.33 5.14 -12.02
C ILE A 407 14.94 6.41 -11.27
N ASN A 408 14.51 7.47 -11.98
CA ASN A 408 14.16 8.74 -11.34
C ASN A 408 12.92 8.63 -10.44
N ALA A 409 11.93 7.83 -10.84
CA ALA A 409 10.74 7.57 -10.03
C ALA A 409 11.10 6.77 -8.76
N LEU A 410 11.95 5.75 -8.89
CA LEU A 410 12.47 4.96 -7.78
C LEU A 410 13.24 5.82 -6.77
N LEU A 411 14.14 6.69 -7.26
CA LEU A 411 14.91 7.59 -6.41
C LEU A 411 14.03 8.65 -5.73
N ALA A 412 13.08 9.24 -6.44
CA ALA A 412 12.14 10.21 -5.86
C ALA A 412 11.37 9.60 -4.69
N GLN A 413 10.89 8.37 -4.86
CA GLN A 413 10.20 7.64 -3.80
C GLN A 413 11.14 7.30 -2.62
N PHE A 414 12.36 6.84 -2.90
CA PHE A 414 13.36 6.56 -1.85
C PHE A 414 13.66 7.79 -0.99
N VAL A 415 13.93 8.93 -1.64
CA VAL A 415 14.23 10.19 -0.96
C VAL A 415 13.04 10.64 -0.11
N TRP A 416 11.83 10.59 -0.66
CA TRP A 416 10.64 11.03 0.04
C TRP A 416 10.28 10.13 1.23
N CYS A 417 10.35 8.80 1.09
CA CYS A 417 10.11 7.89 2.21
C CYS A 417 11.16 8.07 3.31
N SER A 418 12.44 8.24 2.94
CA SER A 418 13.53 8.50 3.91
C SER A 418 13.29 9.80 4.68
N PHE A 419 12.84 10.86 3.98
CA PHE A 419 12.44 12.11 4.61
C PHE A 419 11.29 11.90 5.61
N LEU A 420 10.22 11.19 5.23
CA LEU A 420 9.10 10.93 6.13
C LEU A 420 9.53 10.12 7.36
N MET A 421 10.33 9.06 7.19
CA MET A 421 10.81 8.24 8.32
C MET A 421 11.61 9.07 9.33
N ILE A 422 12.51 9.94 8.86
CA ILE A 422 13.36 10.77 9.74
C ILE A 422 12.55 11.89 10.39
N PHE A 423 11.87 12.70 9.58
CA PHE A 423 11.29 13.95 10.05
C PHE A 423 9.89 13.79 10.61
N VAL A 424 9.04 12.99 9.95
CA VAL A 424 7.66 12.79 10.40
C VAL A 424 7.62 11.70 11.48
N GLY A 425 8.34 10.58 11.30
CA GLY A 425 8.37 9.50 12.29
C GLY A 425 8.82 9.96 13.68
N GLY A 426 9.85 10.81 13.75
CA GLY A 426 10.36 11.34 15.03
C GLY A 426 9.49 12.38 15.72
N SER A 427 8.44 12.90 15.06
CA SER A 427 7.66 14.07 15.51
C SER A 427 6.35 13.75 16.22
N PHE A 428 5.92 12.49 16.27
CA PHE A 428 4.63 12.11 16.86
C PHE A 428 4.78 11.14 18.03
N SER A 429 3.83 11.23 18.96
CA SER A 429 3.82 10.43 20.18
C SER A 429 3.26 9.01 20.04
N ILE A 430 2.92 8.61 18.81
CA ILE A 430 2.40 7.29 18.47
C ILE A 430 3.47 6.49 17.72
N SER A 431 3.45 5.17 17.84
CA SER A 431 4.39 4.29 17.11
C SER A 431 4.41 4.61 15.61
N ASN A 432 5.60 4.66 15.00
CA ASN A 432 5.78 4.87 13.56
C ASN A 432 4.89 3.96 12.70
N PHE A 433 4.75 2.69 13.10
CA PHE A 433 3.87 1.76 12.40
C PHE A 433 2.42 2.25 12.37
N LYS A 434 1.80 2.53 13.54
CA LYS A 434 0.44 3.07 13.62
C LYS A 434 0.29 4.42 12.91
N LEU A 435 1.26 5.33 13.07
CA LEU A 435 1.25 6.64 12.40
C LEU A 435 1.12 6.48 10.89
N PHE A 436 2.06 5.75 10.28
CA PHE A 436 2.12 5.64 8.83
C PHE A 436 1.05 4.70 8.26
N SER A 437 0.70 3.61 8.96
CA SER A 437 -0.36 2.70 8.53
C SER A 437 -1.75 3.35 8.58
N ASN A 438 -2.07 4.10 9.63
CA ASN A 438 -3.33 4.84 9.74
C ASN A 438 -3.38 6.00 8.73
N LEU A 439 -2.29 6.78 8.60
CA LEU A 439 -2.20 7.86 7.61
C LEU A 439 -2.47 7.32 6.20
N ALA A 440 -1.74 6.29 5.79
CA ALA A 440 -1.87 5.72 4.46
C ALA A 440 -3.25 5.10 4.23
N SER A 441 -3.73 4.28 5.17
CA SER A 441 -5.00 3.58 5.03
C SER A 441 -6.17 4.55 4.97
N TYR A 442 -6.20 5.53 5.88
CA TYR A 442 -7.25 6.55 5.88
C TYR A 442 -7.26 7.34 4.57
N SER A 443 -6.10 7.83 4.12
CA SER A 443 -5.98 8.51 2.82
C SER A 443 -6.46 7.64 1.66
N TYR A 444 -6.15 6.34 1.67
CA TYR A 444 -6.55 5.44 0.60
C TYR A 444 -8.06 5.19 0.58
N TRP A 445 -8.68 5.04 1.75
CA TRP A 445 -10.11 4.77 1.88
C TRP A 445 -10.99 5.92 1.38
N ILE A 446 -10.51 7.16 1.42
CA ILE A 446 -11.16 8.31 0.75
C ILE A 446 -11.35 8.01 -0.74
N PHE A 447 -10.29 7.54 -1.41
CA PHE A 447 -10.30 7.27 -2.84
C PHE A 447 -10.94 5.92 -3.19
N TYR A 448 -10.90 4.93 -2.30
CA TYR A 448 -11.67 3.69 -2.45
C TYR A 448 -13.16 3.96 -2.44
N LEU A 449 -13.64 4.78 -1.50
CA LEU A 449 -15.03 5.20 -1.46
C LEU A 449 -15.43 5.95 -2.74
N ALA A 450 -14.60 6.93 -3.16
CA ALA A 450 -14.82 7.65 -4.42
C ALA A 450 -14.82 6.72 -5.64
N THR A 451 -13.96 5.70 -5.67
CA THR A 451 -13.90 4.74 -6.78
C THR A 451 -15.13 3.82 -6.82
N GLY A 452 -15.60 3.37 -5.65
CA GLY A 452 -16.83 2.57 -5.54
C GLY A 452 -18.06 3.35 -6.04
N ILE A 453 -18.23 4.60 -5.61
CA ILE A 453 -19.27 5.51 -6.11
C ILE A 453 -19.06 5.77 -7.62
N GLY A 454 -17.82 5.97 -8.03
CA GLY A 454 -17.43 6.21 -9.42
C GLY A 454 -17.88 5.11 -10.38
N LEU A 455 -17.79 3.84 -9.97
CA LEU A 455 -18.32 2.72 -10.78
C LEU A 455 -19.84 2.88 -11.04
N LEU A 456 -20.61 3.26 -10.01
CA LEU A 456 -22.05 3.47 -10.15
C LEU A 456 -22.37 4.65 -11.08
N LEU A 457 -21.59 5.73 -11.01
CA LEU A 457 -21.72 6.88 -11.91
C LEU A 457 -21.39 6.50 -13.36
N ILE A 458 -20.34 5.70 -13.59
CA ILE A 458 -19.99 5.20 -14.92
C ILE A 458 -21.13 4.32 -15.46
N ARG A 459 -21.68 3.41 -14.65
CA ARG A 459 -22.83 2.58 -15.03
C ARG A 459 -24.04 3.39 -15.47
N ARG A 460 -24.37 4.46 -14.75
CA ARG A 460 -25.49 5.35 -15.07
C ARG A 460 -25.30 6.10 -16.38
N ARG A 461 -24.07 6.48 -16.73
CA ARG A 461 -23.77 7.17 -18.01
C ARG A 461 -23.65 6.21 -19.20
N SER A 462 -23.23 4.97 -18.96
CA SER A 462 -22.92 3.94 -19.95
C SER A 462 -24.17 3.20 -20.48
N GLU A 463 -25.34 3.84 -20.56
CA GLU A 463 -26.63 3.16 -20.77
C GLU A 463 -26.82 2.49 -22.14
N ASN A 464 -25.86 2.49 -23.07
CA ASN A 464 -26.00 1.77 -24.35
C ASN A 464 -24.69 1.12 -24.88
N ASN A 465 -24.80 -0.17 -25.23
CA ASN A 465 -24.12 -0.88 -26.33
C ASN A 465 -22.73 -1.55 -26.22
N GLU A 466 -22.06 -1.64 -25.07
CA GLU A 466 -20.90 -2.54 -24.95
C GLU A 466 -21.21 -3.78 -24.10
N LYS A 467 -21.00 -4.97 -24.68
CA LYS A 467 -21.03 -6.25 -23.94
C LYS A 467 -19.94 -6.22 -22.87
N LYS A 468 -20.32 -5.87 -21.64
CA LYS A 468 -19.42 -5.92 -20.48
C LYS A 468 -19.06 -7.37 -20.19
N PHE A 469 -17.77 -7.71 -20.27
CA PHE A 469 -17.27 -9.06 -19.99
C PHE A 469 -17.54 -9.51 -18.55
N PHE A 470 -17.53 -8.57 -17.60
CA PHE A 470 -17.83 -8.82 -16.20
C PHE A 470 -18.58 -7.62 -15.60
N LYS A 471 -19.61 -7.91 -14.80
CA LYS A 471 -20.43 -6.92 -14.11
C LYS A 471 -20.67 -7.38 -12.67
N VAL A 472 -20.10 -6.68 -11.69
CA VAL A 472 -20.24 -7.03 -10.27
C VAL A 472 -21.68 -6.76 -9.78
N PRO A 473 -22.31 -7.65 -8.99
CA PRO A 473 -23.63 -7.39 -8.45
C PRO A 473 -23.69 -6.10 -7.61
N LEU A 474 -24.79 -5.35 -7.68
CA LEU A 474 -24.97 -4.10 -6.92
C LEU A 474 -24.80 -4.28 -5.40
N PRO A 475 -25.28 -5.36 -4.75
CA PRO A 475 -25.05 -5.57 -3.32
C PRO A 475 -23.57 -5.64 -2.95
N VAL A 476 -22.73 -6.21 -3.82
CA VAL A 476 -21.28 -6.32 -3.59
C VAL A 476 -20.63 -4.92 -3.66
N VAL A 477 -21.01 -4.09 -4.63
CA VAL A 477 -20.56 -2.68 -4.67
C VAL A 477 -21.04 -1.93 -3.42
N GLY A 478 -22.28 -2.21 -2.98
CA GLY A 478 -22.86 -1.66 -1.76
C GLY A 478 -22.05 -1.99 -0.50
N ILE A 479 -21.58 -3.24 -0.36
CA ILE A 479 -20.69 -3.63 0.76
C ILE A 479 -19.40 -2.83 0.76
N PHE A 480 -18.78 -2.63 -0.41
CA PHE A 480 -17.54 -1.86 -0.50
C PHE A 480 -17.73 -0.38 -0.16
N ILE A 481 -18.79 0.24 -0.68
CA ILE A 481 -19.15 1.63 -0.36
C ILE A 481 -19.50 1.77 1.13
N LEU A 482 -20.31 0.87 1.68
CA LEU A 482 -20.68 0.86 3.10
C LEU A 482 -19.43 0.71 3.98
N GLY A 483 -18.54 -0.22 3.64
CA GLY A 483 -17.25 -0.38 4.32
C GLY A 483 -16.44 0.92 4.30
N GLY A 484 -16.33 1.57 3.14
CA GLY A 484 -15.63 2.85 3.02
C GLY A 484 -16.26 3.97 3.85
N VAL A 485 -17.59 4.09 3.88
CA VAL A 485 -18.29 5.06 4.74
C VAL A 485 -18.01 4.77 6.21
N LEU A 486 -18.21 3.53 6.65
CA LEU A 486 -18.03 3.13 8.05
C LEU A 486 -16.58 3.35 8.49
N ILE A 487 -15.60 2.94 7.70
CA ILE A 487 -14.17 3.13 8.04
C ILE A 487 -13.88 4.63 8.21
N LEU A 488 -14.28 5.48 7.26
CA LEU A 488 -13.99 6.90 7.32
C LEU A 488 -14.72 7.61 8.47
N THR A 489 -15.95 7.21 8.81
CA THR A 489 -16.70 7.83 9.91
C THR A 489 -16.25 7.33 11.28
N PHE A 490 -16.08 6.01 11.44
CA PHE A 490 -15.70 5.43 12.73
C PHE A 490 -14.28 5.82 13.13
N SER A 491 -13.36 6.03 12.17
CA SER A 491 -11.96 6.43 12.44
C SER A 491 -11.82 7.69 13.31
N PHE A 492 -12.86 8.54 13.40
CA PHE A 492 -12.86 9.71 14.29
C PHE A 492 -13.19 9.40 15.76
N ILE A 493 -13.68 8.21 16.05
CA ILE A 493 -13.98 7.74 17.40
C ILE A 493 -12.69 7.15 17.96
N VAL A 494 -12.03 7.89 18.85
CA VAL A 494 -10.79 7.50 19.53
C VAL A 494 -10.81 7.96 20.98
N ASP A 495 -10.09 7.25 21.84
CA ASP A 495 -9.96 7.62 23.26
C ASP A 495 -8.90 8.71 23.50
N ASP A 496 -7.86 8.73 22.66
CA ASP A 496 -6.77 9.69 22.71
C ASP A 496 -6.74 10.52 21.43
N ALA A 497 -6.88 11.85 21.57
CA ALA A 497 -6.88 12.80 20.47
C ALA A 497 -5.59 12.73 19.62
N LEU A 498 -4.46 12.29 20.18
CA LEU A 498 -3.22 12.08 19.43
C LEU A 498 -3.37 11.02 18.33
N GLN A 499 -4.28 10.06 18.50
CA GLN A 499 -4.58 9.04 17.48
C GLN A 499 -5.28 9.61 16.25
N LEU A 500 -5.85 10.82 16.33
CA LEU A 500 -6.41 11.54 15.17
C LEU A 500 -5.34 12.22 14.32
N SER A 501 -4.10 12.33 14.80
CA SER A 501 -3.01 12.99 14.06
C SER A 501 -2.81 12.47 12.62
N PRO A 502 -2.86 11.15 12.32
CA PRO A 502 -2.73 10.66 10.95
C PRO A 502 -3.91 11.09 10.06
N ILE A 503 -5.11 11.20 10.65
CA ILE A 503 -6.34 11.61 9.95
C ILE A 503 -6.26 13.08 9.58
N PHE A 504 -5.89 13.94 10.52
CA PHE A 504 -5.70 15.37 10.25
C PHE A 504 -4.58 15.64 9.26
N LEU A 505 -3.46 14.89 9.33
CA LEU A 505 -2.42 14.93 8.31
C LEU A 505 -2.97 14.57 6.93
N SER A 506 -3.78 13.52 6.81
CA SER A 506 -4.41 13.14 5.54
C SER A 506 -5.26 14.28 4.96
N TYR A 507 -6.08 14.94 5.78
CA TYR A 507 -6.86 16.11 5.33
C TYR A 507 -5.98 17.31 4.98
N GLY A 508 -4.91 17.56 5.73
CA GLY A 508 -3.93 18.60 5.43
C GLY A 508 -3.30 18.40 4.05
N PHE A 509 -2.84 17.19 3.75
CA PHE A 509 -2.31 16.86 2.42
C PHE A 509 -3.38 16.94 1.32
N LEU A 510 -4.62 16.53 1.59
CA LEU A 510 -5.71 16.64 0.63
C LEU A 510 -6.05 18.10 0.31
N PHE A 511 -6.01 18.97 1.32
CA PHE A 511 -6.19 20.41 1.15
C PHE A 511 -5.05 21.03 0.33
N ILE A 512 -3.80 20.65 0.61
CA ILE A 512 -2.65 21.07 -0.21
C ILE A 512 -2.79 20.55 -1.64
N ALA A 513 -3.28 19.32 -1.85
CA ALA A 513 -3.54 18.75 -3.16
C ALA A 513 -4.58 19.57 -3.95
N LEU A 514 -5.65 20.03 -3.29
CA LEU A 514 -6.68 20.88 -3.89
C LEU A 514 -6.13 22.24 -4.33
N ILE A 515 -5.32 22.88 -3.47
CA ILE A 515 -4.65 24.15 -3.81
C ILE A 515 -3.67 23.94 -4.96
N SER A 516 -2.86 22.88 -4.90
CA SER A 516 -1.89 22.55 -5.92
C SER A 516 -2.55 22.27 -7.28
N TRP A 517 -3.70 21.59 -7.27
CA TRP A 517 -4.51 21.37 -8.46
C TRP A 517 -4.97 22.68 -9.10
N TYR A 518 -5.41 23.66 -8.31
CA TYR A 518 -5.86 24.95 -8.85
C TYR A 518 -4.75 25.64 -9.67
N PHE A 519 -3.54 25.71 -9.12
CA PHE A 519 -2.38 26.26 -9.83
C PHE A 519 -1.97 25.42 -11.04
N PHE A 520 -1.98 24.09 -10.90
CA PHE A 520 -1.71 23.16 -11.99
C PHE A 520 -2.71 23.34 -13.14
N TYR A 521 -4.00 23.43 -12.83
CA TYR A 521 -5.06 23.56 -13.82
C TYR A 521 -4.93 24.87 -14.61
N TYR A 522 -4.63 25.98 -13.94
CA TYR A 522 -4.37 27.26 -14.61
C TYR A 522 -3.15 27.19 -15.54
N TRP A 523 -2.05 26.59 -15.08
CA TRP A 523 -0.87 26.36 -15.92
C TRP A 523 -1.17 25.43 -17.11
N TRP A 524 -1.94 24.38 -16.89
CA TRP A 524 -2.28 23.39 -17.90
C TRP A 524 -3.21 23.99 -18.98
N ASP A 525 -4.23 24.75 -18.57
CA ASP A 525 -5.16 25.42 -19.47
C ASP A 525 -4.47 26.49 -20.32
N THR A 526 -3.59 27.30 -19.72
CA THR A 526 -2.78 28.28 -20.46
C THR A 526 -1.86 27.62 -21.48
N LYS A 527 -1.20 26.51 -21.12
CA LYS A 527 -0.38 25.72 -22.06
C LYS A 527 -1.19 25.09 -23.18
N LYS A 528 -2.39 24.59 -22.88
CA LYS A 528 -3.31 24.03 -23.87
C LYS A 528 -3.72 25.09 -24.90
N LYS A 529 -4.14 26.27 -24.44
CA LYS A 529 -4.48 27.41 -25.30
C LYS A 529 -3.30 27.84 -26.18
N GLN A 530 -2.08 27.94 -25.63
CA GLN A 530 -0.88 28.23 -26.41
C GLN A 530 -0.63 27.22 -27.54
N ARG A 531 -0.82 25.92 -27.27
CA ARG A 531 -0.67 24.87 -28.29
C ARG A 531 -1.74 24.97 -29.38
N GLU A 532 -3.00 25.18 -28.99
CA GLU A 532 -4.12 25.33 -29.93
C GLU A 532 -3.95 26.56 -30.82
N SER A 533 -3.51 27.69 -30.27
CA SER A 533 -3.19 28.90 -31.03
C SER A 533 -2.02 28.70 -32.00
N ALA A 534 -0.97 27.99 -31.59
CA ALA A 534 0.17 27.70 -32.47
C ALA A 534 -0.25 26.80 -33.65
N ILE A 535 -1.06 25.77 -33.39
CA ILE A 535 -1.59 24.88 -34.45
C ILE A 535 -2.49 25.66 -35.42
N MET A 536 -3.40 26.49 -34.90
CA MET A 536 -4.26 27.32 -35.75
C MET A 536 -3.44 28.34 -36.58
N GLY A 537 -2.37 28.92 -36.02
CA GLY A 537 -1.49 29.82 -36.76
C GLY A 537 -0.73 29.14 -37.90
N ILE A 538 -0.31 27.88 -37.72
CA ILE A 538 0.29 27.07 -38.79
C ILE A 538 -0.74 26.74 -39.86
N ALA A 539 -1.96 26.34 -39.46
CA ALA A 539 -3.04 26.00 -40.39
C ALA A 539 -3.56 27.20 -41.20
N ALA A 540 -3.48 28.42 -40.64
CA ALA A 540 -3.90 29.65 -41.33
C ALA A 540 -2.85 30.19 -42.32
N ASN A 541 -1.59 29.72 -42.22
CA ASN A 541 -0.49 30.08 -43.12
C ASN A 541 -0.27 29.04 -44.25
N GLN A 542 -1.13 28.02 -44.32
CA GLN A 542 -1.26 27.07 -45.44
C GLN A 542 -2.48 27.46 -46.28
#